data_AF-A0A1B9M5E2-F1
#
_entry.id   AF-A0A1B9M5E2-F1
#
_cell.length_a   1.000
_cell.length_b   1.000
_cell.length_c   1.000
_cell.angle_alpha   90.00
_cell.angle_beta   90.00
_cell.angle_gamma   90.00
#
_symmetry.space_group_name_H-M   'P 1'
#
loop_
_entity.id
_entity.type
_entity.pdbx_description
1 polymer ?
#
loop_
_entity_poly.entity_id
_entity_poly.type
_entity_poly.pdbx_seq_one_letter_code
_entity_poly.pdbx_strand_id
1 'polypeptide(L)'
;MSISGECVKQTEFSPSENTYFYKIHNIDIVFPFNMDRYLSDYNEVEIALTQNFAIAVKLNDHKIGSALYATYLADEKNEKQSSVYWLSGASKFSKGENLDENIKHTVIPHPKLSEKLGYEILSVRKETSQESASRNKLNRGILTAFFCFFVVSYFNRFWDTKELNDLFWFGVNFLAAIYFYFRKPKYKAKVRFINQVKGKINKKIVKFNEIKIGHDLKLKYPKNWQSFIPENSTFDVNLDVDIDSKKIVRYGYDMSVSKEVEQFGPPKFWGRNLWLFLVGMFYLYAVNYQAKVSDNFSFVYHQYNHDSKRWFFDDPSKLVTSDIKSGDVVKLNFLDVSLACEVPVKNQANRCIQSLIHSATTDTSFHLASSTRYFVLHGINEKISSQSGESVDQQSDKNFHVDHIVVTMSGFVSNVDYDTNHTISTLTINTQELYQKDISENLLPICVNLLLFLLLASVTIFNGIMFLLKLIQNRLRNNRIKKLYANGII
;
A
#
# COMPACT_ATOMS: atom_id res chain seq x y z
N MET A 1 20.32 -34.58 -38.03
CA MET A 1 20.31 -35.17 -39.40
C MET A 1 20.77 -34.07 -40.35
N SER A 2 21.70 -34.33 -41.27
CA SER A 2 22.10 -33.34 -42.29
C SER A 2 21.38 -33.65 -43.58
N ILE A 3 20.83 -32.62 -44.22
CA ILE A 3 20.20 -32.70 -45.53
C ILE A 3 20.74 -31.55 -46.38
N SER A 4 20.98 -31.81 -47.67
CA SER A 4 21.46 -30.79 -48.59
C SER A 4 20.53 -30.68 -49.78
N GLY A 5 20.46 -29.52 -50.42
CA GLY A 5 19.66 -29.30 -51.62
C GLY A 5 19.23 -27.86 -51.85
N GLU A 6 18.50 -27.67 -52.93
CA GLU A 6 17.81 -26.41 -53.21
C GLU A 6 16.66 -26.23 -52.22
N CYS A 7 16.50 -25.00 -51.73
CA CYS A 7 15.55 -24.67 -50.68
C CYS A 7 14.40 -23.84 -51.26
N VAL A 8 13.21 -24.43 -51.34
CA VAL A 8 12.03 -23.76 -51.90
C VAL A 8 11.18 -23.20 -50.77
N LYS A 9 10.95 -21.88 -50.77
CA LYS A 9 10.06 -21.21 -49.81
C LYS A 9 8.61 -21.59 -50.09
N GLN A 10 7.90 -22.12 -49.10
CA GLN A 10 6.47 -22.39 -49.18
C GLN A 10 5.66 -21.18 -48.69
N THR A 11 4.51 -20.95 -49.31
CA THR A 11 3.63 -19.78 -49.10
C THR A 11 2.70 -19.90 -47.90
N GLU A 12 2.65 -21.05 -47.21
CA GLU A 12 1.79 -21.22 -46.04
C GLU A 12 2.36 -20.48 -44.83
N PHE A 13 1.83 -19.27 -44.64
CA PHE A 13 2.11 -18.37 -43.53
C PHE A 13 1.30 -18.80 -42.31
N SER A 14 1.96 -19.11 -41.18
CA SER A 14 1.28 -19.20 -39.89
C SER A 14 1.08 -17.79 -39.32
N PRO A 15 -0.16 -17.25 -39.25
CA PRO A 15 -0.40 -15.86 -38.86
C PRO A 15 -0.06 -15.53 -37.42
N SER A 16 0.06 -16.53 -36.56
CA SER A 16 0.34 -16.34 -35.14
C SER A 16 1.82 -16.12 -34.82
N GLU A 17 2.74 -16.57 -35.69
CA GLU A 17 4.19 -16.59 -35.38
C GLU A 17 5.08 -15.94 -36.44
N ASN A 18 4.52 -15.50 -37.58
CA ASN A 18 5.30 -14.83 -38.63
C ASN A 18 6.45 -15.73 -39.18
N THR A 19 6.23 -17.05 -39.19
CA THR A 19 7.22 -18.07 -39.54
C THR A 19 6.91 -18.64 -40.93
N TYR A 20 7.92 -18.72 -41.80
CA TYR A 20 7.81 -19.34 -43.13
C TYR A 20 8.30 -20.78 -43.09
N PHE A 21 7.61 -21.66 -43.83
CA PHE A 21 8.07 -23.02 -44.09
C PHE A 21 8.89 -23.07 -45.39
N TYR A 22 9.91 -23.92 -45.39
CA TYR A 22 10.80 -24.15 -46.51
C TYR A 22 10.88 -25.64 -46.79
N LYS A 23 11.06 -26.07 -48.04
CA LYS A 23 11.14 -27.49 -48.39
C LYS A 23 12.47 -27.82 -49.06
N ILE A 24 13.11 -28.88 -48.56
CA ILE A 24 14.29 -29.52 -49.15
C ILE A 24 13.97 -31.02 -49.23
N HIS A 25 14.05 -31.60 -50.43
CA HIS A 25 13.82 -33.04 -50.65
C HIS A 25 12.53 -33.60 -49.99
N ASN A 26 11.44 -32.83 -50.09
CA ASN A 26 10.12 -33.15 -49.53
C ASN A 26 10.00 -33.12 -48.00
N ILE A 27 10.99 -32.59 -47.28
CA ILE A 27 10.94 -32.33 -45.84
C ILE A 27 10.60 -30.85 -45.62
N ASP A 28 9.58 -30.56 -44.82
CA ASP A 28 9.24 -29.20 -44.41
C ASP A 28 10.14 -28.76 -43.25
N ILE A 29 10.79 -27.62 -43.42
CA ILE A 29 11.83 -27.08 -42.55
C ILE A 29 11.43 -25.67 -42.12
N VAL A 30 11.62 -25.39 -40.83
CA VAL A 30 11.50 -24.06 -40.25
C VAL A 30 12.90 -23.52 -39.96
N PHE A 31 13.17 -22.31 -40.46
CA PHE A 31 14.38 -21.56 -40.16
C PHE A 31 14.13 -20.58 -39.00
N PRO A 32 14.61 -20.88 -37.78
CA PRO A 32 14.47 -19.96 -36.65
C PRO A 32 15.37 -18.73 -36.80
N PHE A 33 15.05 -17.66 -36.08
CA PHE A 33 15.90 -16.45 -35.95
C PHE A 33 16.36 -15.83 -37.28
N ASN A 34 15.50 -15.87 -38.31
CA ASN A 34 15.80 -15.38 -39.66
C ASN A 34 17.05 -16.03 -40.28
N MET A 35 17.27 -17.33 -40.01
CA MET A 35 18.35 -18.08 -40.65
C MET A 35 18.20 -18.16 -42.17
N ASP A 36 16.99 -17.97 -42.70
CA ASP A 36 16.71 -17.90 -44.13
C ASP A 36 17.53 -16.86 -44.90
N ARG A 37 18.07 -15.83 -44.23
CA ARG A 37 19.02 -14.88 -44.84
C ARG A 37 20.36 -15.50 -45.28
N TYR A 38 20.67 -16.69 -44.78
CA TYR A 38 21.89 -17.43 -45.10
C TYR A 38 21.67 -18.48 -46.20
N LEU A 39 20.50 -18.47 -46.85
CA LEU A 39 20.22 -19.32 -47.98
C LEU A 39 21.09 -18.95 -49.18
N SER A 40 21.51 -19.97 -49.93
CA SER A 40 22.16 -19.89 -51.23
C SER A 40 21.46 -20.82 -52.22
N ASP A 41 21.93 -20.91 -53.46
CA ASP A 41 21.35 -21.81 -54.47
C ASP A 41 21.40 -23.28 -54.05
N TYR A 42 22.40 -23.67 -53.26
CA TYR A 42 22.54 -25.02 -52.71
C TYR A 42 22.92 -24.97 -51.23
N ASN A 43 22.06 -25.52 -50.37
CA ASN A 43 22.20 -25.38 -48.93
C ASN A 43 22.52 -26.71 -48.26
N GLU A 44 23.37 -26.69 -47.24
CA GLU A 44 23.53 -27.78 -46.29
C GLU A 44 22.82 -27.40 -44.98
N VAL A 45 21.87 -28.21 -44.52
CA VAL A 45 21.06 -27.91 -43.34
C VAL A 45 21.17 -29.07 -42.35
N GLU A 46 21.68 -28.78 -41.15
CA GLU A 46 21.53 -29.71 -40.03
C GLU A 46 20.18 -29.44 -39.37
N ILE A 47 19.34 -30.46 -39.34
CA ILE A 47 17.98 -30.38 -38.80
C ILE A 47 17.79 -31.26 -37.57
N ALA A 48 16.89 -30.79 -36.70
CA ALA A 48 16.25 -31.57 -35.65
C ALA A 48 14.80 -31.86 -36.07
N LEU A 49 14.44 -33.14 -36.14
CA LEU A 49 13.09 -33.57 -36.53
C LEU A 49 12.11 -33.38 -35.36
N THR A 50 10.94 -32.82 -35.65
CA THR A 50 9.77 -32.81 -34.76
C THR A 50 8.71 -33.75 -35.32
N GLN A 51 7.55 -33.85 -34.66
CA GLN A 51 6.44 -34.69 -35.14
C GLN A 51 5.89 -34.24 -36.51
N ASN A 52 5.96 -32.94 -36.82
CA ASN A 52 5.27 -32.37 -37.99
C ASN A 52 6.20 -31.67 -38.98
N PHE A 53 7.40 -31.24 -38.56
CA PHE A 53 8.37 -30.51 -39.39
C PHE A 53 9.80 -30.63 -38.83
N ALA A 54 10.78 -30.18 -39.58
CA ALA A 54 12.18 -30.11 -39.17
C ALA A 54 12.55 -28.68 -38.73
N ILE A 55 13.34 -28.54 -37.67
CA ILE A 55 13.90 -27.24 -37.26
C ILE A 55 15.37 -27.21 -37.68
N ALA A 56 15.78 -26.17 -38.41
CA ALA A 56 17.18 -25.97 -38.74
C ALA A 56 18.01 -25.57 -37.51
N VAL A 57 18.98 -26.40 -37.15
CA VAL A 57 19.96 -26.18 -36.08
C VAL A 57 21.25 -25.57 -36.65
N LYS A 58 21.52 -25.81 -37.94
CA LYS A 58 22.59 -25.17 -38.71
C LYS A 58 22.15 -25.05 -40.16
N LEU A 59 22.49 -23.94 -40.80
CA LEU A 59 22.29 -23.70 -42.23
C LEU A 59 23.61 -23.18 -42.79
N ASN A 60 24.17 -23.92 -43.73
CA ASN A 60 25.51 -23.70 -44.27
C ASN A 60 26.51 -23.59 -43.12
N ASP A 61 27.37 -22.56 -43.10
CA ASP A 61 28.33 -22.36 -42.03
C ASP A 61 27.75 -21.68 -40.76
N HIS A 62 26.43 -21.46 -40.71
CA HIS A 62 25.78 -20.71 -39.64
C HIS A 62 24.98 -21.62 -38.70
N LYS A 63 25.40 -21.67 -37.43
CA LYS A 63 24.68 -22.37 -36.37
C LYS A 63 23.51 -21.53 -35.84
N ILE A 64 22.48 -22.19 -35.32
CA ILE A 64 21.32 -21.55 -34.69
C ILE A 64 21.71 -20.57 -33.57
N GLY A 65 22.75 -20.89 -32.78
CA GLY A 65 23.25 -20.00 -31.74
C GLY A 65 23.84 -18.70 -32.28
N SER A 66 24.58 -18.75 -33.39
CA SER A 66 25.11 -17.54 -34.05
C SER A 66 24.00 -16.70 -34.68
N ALA A 67 22.98 -17.34 -35.24
CA ALA A 67 21.82 -16.64 -35.79
C ALA A 67 20.99 -15.95 -34.69
N LEU A 68 20.75 -16.66 -33.57
CA LEU A 68 20.11 -16.10 -32.38
C LEU A 68 20.87 -14.89 -31.84
N TYR A 69 22.19 -14.99 -31.68
CA TYR A 69 23.03 -13.90 -31.19
C TYR A 69 23.01 -12.69 -32.13
N ALA A 70 23.09 -12.91 -33.44
CA ALA A 70 23.00 -11.83 -34.43
C ALA A 70 21.62 -11.16 -34.44
N THR A 71 20.54 -11.92 -34.21
CA THR A 71 19.18 -11.37 -34.07
C THR A 71 19.05 -10.54 -32.80
N TYR A 72 19.58 -11.03 -31.67
CA TYR A 72 19.65 -10.28 -30.41
C TYR A 72 20.39 -8.94 -30.58
N LEU A 73 21.57 -8.94 -31.23
CA LEU A 73 22.33 -7.71 -31.49
C LEU A 73 21.57 -6.74 -32.41
N ALA A 74 20.84 -7.26 -33.40
CA ALA A 74 20.02 -6.44 -34.28
C ALA A 74 18.86 -5.78 -33.53
N ASP A 75 18.21 -6.53 -32.64
CA ASP A 75 17.11 -6.03 -31.78
C ASP A 75 17.62 -4.97 -30.80
N GLU A 76 18.75 -5.21 -30.14
CA GLU A 76 19.38 -4.23 -29.25
C GLU A 76 19.75 -2.94 -29.99
N LYS A 77 20.30 -3.05 -31.20
CA LYS A 77 20.61 -1.90 -32.06
C LYS A 77 19.33 -1.14 -32.45
N ASN A 78 18.26 -1.85 -32.78
CA ASN A 78 16.97 -1.25 -33.12
C ASN A 78 16.34 -0.54 -31.92
N GLU A 79 16.39 -1.13 -30.72
CA GLU A 79 15.87 -0.52 -29.49
C GLU A 79 16.64 0.77 -29.13
N LYS A 80 17.97 0.75 -29.25
CA LYS A 80 18.80 1.95 -29.08
C LYS A 80 18.44 3.03 -30.09
N GLN A 81 18.32 2.68 -31.37
CA GLN A 81 17.93 3.63 -32.43
C GLN A 81 16.53 4.21 -32.21
N SER A 82 15.55 3.38 -31.82
CA SER A 82 14.19 3.83 -31.51
C SER A 82 14.18 4.77 -30.30
N SER A 83 14.94 4.46 -29.25
CA SER A 83 15.05 5.30 -28.05
C SER A 83 15.70 6.65 -28.35
N VAL A 84 16.78 6.67 -29.13
CA VAL A 84 17.42 7.91 -29.59
C VAL A 84 16.46 8.72 -30.45
N TYR A 85 15.75 8.09 -31.39
CA TYR A 85 14.77 8.77 -32.23
C TYR A 85 13.61 9.37 -31.42
N TRP A 86 13.08 8.61 -30.45
CA TRP A 86 12.01 9.05 -29.55
C TRP A 86 12.39 10.30 -28.75
N LEU A 87 13.64 10.35 -28.29
CA LEU A 87 14.19 11.47 -27.53
C LEU A 87 14.71 12.61 -28.42
N SER A 88 14.92 12.38 -29.72
CA SER A 88 15.54 13.34 -30.63
C SER A 88 14.78 14.66 -30.68
N GLY A 89 13.44 14.60 -30.67
CA GLY A 89 12.58 15.78 -30.63
C GLY A 89 12.76 16.64 -29.37
N ALA A 90 13.11 16.04 -28.23
CA ALA A 90 13.35 16.76 -26.98
C ALA A 90 14.82 17.12 -26.73
N SER A 91 15.76 16.45 -27.41
CA SER A 91 17.20 16.60 -27.20
C SER A 91 17.76 17.99 -27.51
N LYS A 92 17.06 18.78 -28.34
CA LYS A 92 17.40 20.18 -28.60
C LYS A 92 17.04 21.13 -27.47
N PHE A 93 16.27 20.70 -26.46
CA PHE A 93 15.90 21.54 -25.32
C PHE A 93 16.94 21.39 -24.20
N SER A 94 17.93 22.27 -24.20
CA SER A 94 18.79 22.49 -23.04
C SER A 94 17.94 22.89 -21.82
N LYS A 95 18.34 22.42 -20.63
CA LYS A 95 17.79 22.82 -19.33
C LYS A 95 17.92 24.36 -19.17
N GLY A 96 16.95 25.13 -19.64
CA GLY A 96 16.94 26.58 -19.42
C GLY A 96 16.10 27.43 -20.38
N GLU A 97 15.73 26.92 -21.56
CA GLU A 97 14.95 27.73 -22.50
C GLU A 97 13.47 27.84 -22.10
N ASN A 98 13.03 29.09 -21.90
CA ASN A 98 11.62 29.46 -21.74
C ASN A 98 10.87 29.26 -23.05
N LEU A 99 10.56 28.01 -23.41
CA LEU A 99 9.60 27.79 -24.49
C LEU A 99 8.24 28.31 -24.06
N ASP A 100 7.67 29.19 -24.87
CA ASP A 100 6.29 29.60 -24.75
C ASP A 100 5.37 28.36 -24.94
N GLU A 101 4.28 28.26 -24.18
CA GLU A 101 3.39 27.08 -24.21
C GLU A 101 2.74 26.88 -25.59
N ASN A 102 2.74 27.93 -26.42
CA ASN A 102 2.09 27.96 -27.73
C ASN A 102 3.02 27.64 -28.92
N ILE A 103 4.33 27.56 -28.72
CA ILE A 103 5.27 27.34 -29.84
C ILE A 103 5.46 25.84 -30.07
N LYS A 104 5.00 25.37 -31.25
CA LYS A 104 5.30 24.02 -31.75
C LYS A 104 6.60 24.07 -32.52
N HIS A 105 7.54 23.20 -32.18
CA HIS A 105 8.78 23.04 -32.94
C HIS A 105 8.67 21.84 -33.86
N THR A 106 8.65 22.10 -35.16
CA THR A 106 8.72 21.06 -36.18
C THR A 106 10.05 20.32 -36.07
N VAL A 107 10.01 18.99 -35.97
CA VAL A 107 11.20 18.16 -35.96
C VAL A 107 11.67 17.98 -37.41
N ILE A 108 12.98 18.01 -37.64
CA ILE A 108 13.53 17.75 -38.98
C ILE A 108 13.15 16.31 -39.37
N PRO A 109 12.51 16.11 -40.53
CA PRO A 109 12.12 14.77 -40.96
C PRO A 109 13.33 13.85 -41.05
N HIS A 110 13.24 12.68 -40.42
CA HIS A 110 14.20 11.58 -40.61
C HIS A 110 13.53 10.46 -41.42
N PRO A 111 13.36 10.61 -42.74
CA PRO A 111 12.53 9.73 -43.56
C PRO A 111 12.96 8.27 -43.48
N LYS A 112 14.26 7.99 -43.58
CA LYS A 112 14.82 6.62 -43.48
C LYS A 112 14.48 5.94 -42.14
N LEU A 113 14.47 6.69 -41.04
CA LEU A 113 14.23 6.13 -39.71
C LEU A 113 12.74 6.06 -39.40
N SER A 114 11.96 7.01 -39.90
CA SER A 114 10.49 7.00 -39.85
C SER A 114 9.94 5.78 -40.60
N GLU A 115 10.43 5.53 -41.82
CA GLU A 115 10.08 4.36 -42.63
C GLU A 115 10.45 3.07 -41.91
N LYS A 116 11.69 2.97 -41.40
CA LYS A 116 12.17 1.80 -40.65
C LYS A 116 11.37 1.53 -39.36
N LEU A 117 10.90 2.56 -38.67
CA LEU A 117 10.18 2.41 -37.40
C LEU A 117 8.66 2.35 -37.59
N GLY A 118 8.14 2.75 -38.74
CA GLY A 118 6.71 2.79 -39.06
C GLY A 118 5.95 3.92 -38.36
N TYR A 119 6.64 4.97 -37.92
CA TYR A 119 6.03 6.18 -37.35
C TYR A 119 6.93 7.40 -37.49
N GLU A 120 6.31 8.57 -37.60
CA GLU A 120 6.96 9.87 -37.74
C GLU A 120 6.70 10.76 -36.52
N ILE A 121 7.73 11.47 -36.06
CA ILE A 121 7.59 12.55 -35.08
C ILE A 121 7.50 13.87 -35.85
N LEU A 122 6.32 14.49 -35.85
CA LEU A 122 6.03 15.72 -36.59
C LEU A 122 6.57 16.97 -35.87
N SER A 123 6.30 17.06 -34.58
CA SER A 123 6.70 18.22 -33.78
C SER A 123 6.82 17.86 -32.29
N VAL A 124 7.45 18.75 -31.53
CA VAL A 124 7.47 18.69 -30.07
C VAL A 124 6.91 19.98 -29.50
N ARG A 125 6.08 19.84 -28.46
CA ARG A 125 5.52 20.94 -27.68
C ARG A 125 5.64 20.69 -26.18
N LYS A 126 5.42 21.71 -25.37
CA LYS A 126 5.22 21.55 -23.93
C LYS A 126 3.83 20.98 -23.62
N GLU A 127 3.71 20.27 -22.50
CA GLU A 127 2.41 19.89 -21.93
C GLU A 127 1.58 21.16 -21.66
N THR A 128 0.28 21.12 -21.96
CA THR A 128 -0.61 22.26 -21.62
C THR A 128 -0.87 22.30 -20.12
N SER A 129 -1.34 23.44 -19.61
CA SER A 129 -1.73 23.57 -18.20
C SER A 129 -2.81 22.54 -17.79
N GLN A 130 -3.76 22.24 -18.69
CA GLN A 130 -4.82 21.25 -18.51
C GLN A 130 -4.26 19.82 -18.46
N GLU A 131 -3.33 19.47 -19.36
CA GLU A 131 -2.63 18.19 -19.36
C GLU A 131 -1.82 18.02 -18.06
N SER A 132 -1.11 19.08 -17.64
CA SER A 132 -0.36 19.09 -16.37
C SER A 132 -1.27 18.93 -15.14
N ALA A 133 -2.49 19.49 -15.18
CA ALA A 133 -3.49 19.32 -14.13
C ALA A 133 -4.05 17.89 -14.06
N SER A 134 -4.03 17.15 -15.18
CA SER A 134 -4.43 15.74 -15.24
C SER A 134 -3.41 14.77 -14.63
N ARG A 135 -2.18 15.25 -14.40
CA ARG A 135 -1.06 14.43 -13.95
C ARG A 135 -1.03 14.28 -12.43
N ASN A 136 -0.97 13.03 -11.97
CA ASN A 136 -0.74 12.76 -10.55
C ASN A 136 0.70 13.14 -10.17
N LYS A 137 0.86 14.22 -9.39
CA LYS A 137 2.16 14.73 -8.93
C LYS A 137 2.70 13.98 -7.68
N LEU A 138 2.21 12.76 -7.42
CA LEU A 138 2.70 11.83 -6.39
C LEU A 138 2.74 12.38 -4.95
N ASN A 139 1.86 13.34 -4.60
CA ASN A 139 1.76 13.78 -3.22
C ASN A 139 1.00 12.74 -2.38
N ARG A 140 1.72 11.85 -1.69
CA ARG A 140 1.14 10.80 -0.84
C ARG A 140 0.90 11.24 0.62
N GLY A 141 1.31 12.46 1.02
CA GLY A 141 1.17 12.92 2.40
C GLY A 141 2.13 12.26 3.40
N ILE A 142 3.19 11.59 2.92
CA ILE A 142 4.17 10.86 3.74
C ILE A 142 4.78 11.78 4.81
N LEU A 143 5.10 13.01 4.45
CA LEU A 143 5.74 13.94 5.38
C LEU A 143 4.80 14.34 6.53
N THR A 144 3.50 14.53 6.25
CA THR A 144 2.50 14.72 7.31
C THR A 144 2.41 13.49 8.22
N ALA A 145 2.34 12.29 7.64
CA ALA A 145 2.30 11.05 8.42
C ALA A 145 3.54 10.85 9.31
N PHE A 146 4.71 11.22 8.81
CA PHE A 146 5.98 11.21 9.55
C PHE A 146 5.93 12.15 10.75
N PHE A 147 5.47 13.39 10.59
CA PHE A 147 5.33 14.30 11.73
C PHE A 147 4.23 13.86 12.72
N CYS A 148 3.13 13.29 12.24
CA CYS A 148 2.10 12.71 13.11
C CYS A 148 2.64 11.56 13.98
N PHE A 149 3.58 10.76 13.48
CA PHE A 149 4.26 9.72 14.28
C PHE A 149 4.91 10.31 15.52
N PHE A 150 5.70 11.38 15.34
CA PHE A 150 6.38 12.05 16.44
C PHE A 150 5.41 12.75 17.38
N VAL A 151 4.33 13.34 16.87
CA VAL A 151 3.27 13.90 17.71
C VAL A 151 2.73 12.86 18.69
N VAL A 152 2.33 11.69 18.20
CA VAL A 152 1.80 10.61 19.07
C VAL A 152 2.89 10.10 20.02
N SER A 153 4.11 9.91 19.51
CA SER A 153 5.23 9.36 20.30
C SER A 153 5.65 10.29 21.45
N TYR A 154 5.86 11.58 21.18
CA TYR A 154 6.21 12.56 22.21
C TYR A 154 5.07 12.83 23.17
N PHE A 155 3.82 12.77 22.69
CA PHE A 155 2.66 12.87 23.58
C PHE A 155 2.61 11.72 24.58
N ASN A 156 2.80 10.48 24.12
CA ASN A 156 2.83 9.32 24.99
C ASN A 156 4.03 9.38 25.96
N ARG A 157 5.21 9.78 25.47
CA ARG A 157 6.40 9.92 26.31
C ARG A 157 6.24 10.99 27.38
N PHE A 158 5.70 12.16 27.01
CA PHE A 158 5.36 13.22 27.97
C PHE A 158 4.44 12.69 29.07
N TRP A 159 3.53 11.77 28.73
CA TRP A 159 2.62 11.21 29.71
C TRP A 159 3.31 10.38 30.78
N ASP A 160 4.34 9.64 30.37
CA ASP A 160 5.12 8.78 31.25
C ASP A 160 6.17 9.57 32.04
N THR A 161 6.85 10.54 31.40
CA THR A 161 8.01 11.24 31.98
C THR A 161 7.66 12.56 32.65
N LYS A 162 6.55 13.21 32.23
CA LYS A 162 6.19 14.59 32.56
C LYS A 162 7.26 15.64 32.20
N GLU A 163 8.19 15.31 31.30
CA GLU A 163 9.28 16.21 30.90
C GLU A 163 8.80 17.33 29.97
N LEU A 164 9.08 18.60 30.29
CA LEU A 164 8.77 19.75 29.44
C LEU A 164 9.38 19.66 28.03
N ASN A 165 10.53 19.00 27.89
CA ASN A 165 11.17 18.76 26.60
C ASN A 165 10.25 17.96 25.63
N ASP A 166 9.49 17.00 26.15
CA ASP A 166 8.57 16.20 25.33
C ASP A 166 7.40 17.04 24.83
N LEU A 167 6.90 17.95 25.66
CA LEU A 167 5.85 18.89 25.28
C LEU A 167 6.33 19.88 24.20
N PHE A 168 7.58 20.35 24.31
CA PHE A 168 8.19 21.20 23.28
C PHE A 168 8.27 20.47 21.93
N TRP A 169 8.80 19.25 21.91
CA TRP A 169 8.89 18.47 20.68
C TRP A 169 7.52 18.07 20.12
N PHE A 170 6.56 17.77 20.98
CA PHE A 170 5.17 17.58 20.57
C PHE A 170 4.65 18.79 19.78
N GLY A 171 4.82 20.01 20.32
CA GLY A 171 4.34 21.25 19.69
C GLY A 171 5.00 21.52 18.32
N VAL A 172 6.32 21.37 18.24
CA VAL A 172 7.08 21.55 16.98
C VAL A 172 6.60 20.58 15.90
N ASN A 173 6.46 19.29 16.24
CA ASN A 173 6.02 18.27 15.29
C ASN A 173 4.55 18.46 14.89
N PHE A 174 3.71 18.95 15.80
CA PHE A 174 2.30 19.23 15.51
C PHE A 174 2.16 20.37 14.49
N LEU A 175 2.90 21.47 14.68
CA LEU A 175 2.93 22.57 13.72
C LEU A 175 3.48 22.13 12.37
N ALA A 176 4.52 21.31 12.35
CA ALA A 176 5.06 20.73 11.12
C ALA A 176 4.04 19.84 10.40
N ALA A 177 3.31 19.00 11.13
CA ALA A 177 2.25 18.15 10.58
C ALA A 177 1.14 18.99 9.92
N ILE A 178 0.66 20.05 10.59
CA ILE A 178 -0.31 21.01 10.05
C ILE A 178 0.24 21.67 8.78
N TYR A 179 1.47 22.18 8.84
CA TYR A 179 2.10 22.84 7.71
C TYR A 179 2.19 21.92 6.49
N PHE A 180 2.68 20.69 6.64
CA PHE A 180 2.79 19.74 5.54
C PHE A 180 1.44 19.18 5.08
N TYR A 181 0.43 19.18 5.96
CA TYR A 181 -0.94 18.89 5.56
C TYR A 181 -1.46 19.97 4.60
N PHE A 182 -1.37 21.25 4.94
CA PHE A 182 -1.90 22.30 4.05
C PHE A 182 -0.99 22.64 2.88
N ARG A 183 0.32 22.43 3.02
CA ARG A 183 1.29 22.67 1.94
C ARG A 183 1.01 21.71 0.79
N LYS A 184 0.47 22.25 -0.30
CA LYS A 184 0.58 21.63 -1.60
C LYS A 184 2.05 21.72 -1.99
N PRO A 185 2.79 20.61 -2.15
CA PRO A 185 4.16 20.69 -2.62
C PRO A 185 4.11 21.40 -3.96
N LYS A 186 4.69 22.61 -4.01
CA LYS A 186 5.06 23.27 -5.25
C LYS A 186 6.22 22.44 -5.83
N TYR A 187 5.94 21.22 -6.27
CA TYR A 187 6.76 20.65 -7.31
C TYR A 187 6.68 21.70 -8.41
N LYS A 188 7.79 22.40 -8.67
CA LYS A 188 8.07 22.94 -10.00
C LYS A 188 7.92 21.72 -10.89
N ALA A 189 6.70 21.49 -11.35
CA ALA A 189 6.36 20.26 -12.02
C ALA A 189 7.25 20.32 -13.25
N LYS A 190 8.27 19.45 -13.31
CA LYS A 190 9.16 19.37 -14.45
C LYS A 190 8.24 19.38 -15.67
N VAL A 191 8.31 20.47 -16.43
CA VAL A 191 7.45 20.65 -17.59
C VAL A 191 7.76 19.47 -18.49
N ARG A 192 6.72 18.75 -18.87
CA ARG A 192 6.88 17.60 -19.73
C ARG A 192 6.75 18.03 -21.18
N PHE A 193 7.45 17.31 -22.02
CA PHE A 193 7.41 17.49 -23.46
C PHE A 193 6.51 16.42 -24.07
N ILE A 194 5.81 16.82 -25.11
CA ILE A 194 4.83 16.02 -25.83
C ILE A 194 5.30 15.91 -27.28
N ASN A 195 5.52 14.68 -27.74
CA ASN A 195 5.77 14.37 -29.15
C ASN A 195 4.42 14.31 -29.89
N GLN A 196 4.32 15.01 -31.01
CA GLN A 196 3.25 14.82 -31.98
C GLN A 196 3.69 13.74 -32.97
N VAL A 197 3.04 12.59 -32.90
CA VAL A 197 3.41 11.38 -33.63
C VAL A 197 2.35 11.07 -34.67
N LYS A 198 2.76 10.63 -35.85
CA LYS A 198 1.89 10.11 -36.90
C LYS A 198 2.31 8.69 -37.22
N GLY A 199 1.35 7.75 -37.23
CA GLY A 199 1.62 6.37 -37.61
C GLY A 199 0.41 5.47 -37.49
N LYS A 200 0.54 4.23 -37.98
CA LYS A 200 -0.54 3.23 -37.95
C LYS A 200 -0.56 2.43 -36.66
N ILE A 201 -1.76 2.13 -36.19
CA ILE A 201 -2.00 1.24 -35.07
C ILE A 201 -1.95 -0.18 -35.59
N ASN A 202 -0.92 -0.91 -35.19
CA ASN A 202 -0.75 -2.30 -35.61
C ASN A 202 -1.54 -3.25 -34.71
N LYS A 203 -1.59 -2.95 -33.41
CA LYS A 203 -2.28 -3.80 -32.44
C LYS A 203 -2.66 -3.03 -31.19
N LYS A 204 -3.85 -3.28 -30.67
CA LYS A 204 -4.28 -2.86 -29.35
C LYS A 204 -4.13 -4.00 -28.33
N ILE A 205 -3.67 -3.64 -27.14
CA ILE A 205 -3.40 -4.53 -26.02
C ILE A 205 -4.28 -4.10 -24.86
N VAL A 206 -5.47 -4.68 -24.81
CA VAL A 206 -6.54 -4.29 -23.89
C VAL A 206 -6.14 -4.39 -22.41
N LYS A 207 -5.41 -5.45 -22.03
CA LYS A 207 -5.01 -5.71 -20.64
C LYS A 207 -4.21 -4.58 -20.00
N PHE A 208 -3.38 -3.90 -20.78
CA PHE A 208 -2.47 -2.84 -20.30
C PHE A 208 -2.90 -1.44 -20.72
N ASN A 209 -4.02 -1.32 -21.44
CA ASN A 209 -4.44 -0.08 -22.11
C ASN A 209 -3.33 0.47 -23.02
N GLU A 210 -2.76 -0.40 -23.84
CA GLU A 210 -1.63 -0.06 -24.72
C GLU A 210 -1.99 -0.24 -26.19
N ILE A 211 -1.42 0.59 -27.06
CA ILE A 211 -1.40 0.35 -28.51
C ILE A 211 0.06 0.24 -28.97
N LYS A 212 0.28 -0.59 -29.98
CA LYS A 212 1.52 -0.66 -30.74
C LYS A 212 1.40 0.15 -32.02
N ILE A 213 2.33 1.06 -32.22
CA ILE A 213 2.45 1.90 -33.41
C ILE A 213 3.74 1.58 -34.13
N GLY A 214 3.68 1.47 -35.46
CA GLY A 214 4.81 1.03 -36.24
C GLY A 214 5.34 -0.33 -35.73
N HIS A 215 6.63 -0.57 -35.85
CA HIS A 215 7.18 -1.89 -35.56
C HIS A 215 7.04 -2.32 -34.08
N ASP A 216 7.34 -1.43 -33.10
CA ASP A 216 7.21 -1.80 -31.68
C ASP A 216 7.01 -0.63 -30.69
N LEU A 217 6.56 0.55 -31.15
CA LEU A 217 6.31 1.66 -30.23
C LEU A 217 5.06 1.40 -29.39
N LYS A 218 5.25 1.00 -28.13
CA LYS A 218 4.17 0.79 -27.16
C LYS A 218 3.78 2.10 -26.48
N LEU A 219 2.53 2.51 -26.65
CA LEU A 219 1.97 3.73 -26.08
C LEU A 219 0.75 3.41 -25.20
N LYS A 220 0.65 4.09 -24.06
CA LYS A 220 -0.44 3.91 -23.08
C LYS A 220 -1.56 4.91 -23.32
N TYR A 221 -2.79 4.45 -23.48
CA TYR A 221 -3.96 5.31 -23.57
C TYR A 221 -4.75 5.37 -22.24
N PRO A 222 -5.50 6.46 -21.99
CA PRO A 222 -6.44 6.54 -20.87
C PRO A 222 -7.49 5.43 -20.90
N LYS A 223 -7.77 4.79 -19.76
CA LYS A 223 -8.71 3.64 -19.67
C LYS A 223 -10.10 3.96 -20.21
N ASN A 224 -10.56 5.21 -20.08
CA ASN A 224 -11.84 5.68 -20.60
C ASN A 224 -11.91 5.73 -22.14
N TRP A 225 -10.77 5.66 -22.84
CA TRP A 225 -10.71 5.65 -24.31
C TRP A 225 -10.76 4.24 -24.91
N GLN A 226 -10.66 3.20 -24.06
CA GLN A 226 -10.53 1.81 -24.49
C GLN A 226 -11.59 1.35 -25.51
N SER A 227 -12.83 1.81 -25.38
CA SER A 227 -13.93 1.43 -26.28
C SER A 227 -13.92 2.17 -27.62
N PHE A 228 -13.18 3.28 -27.71
CA PHE A 228 -13.17 4.19 -28.88
C PHE A 228 -11.89 4.07 -29.72
N ILE A 229 -10.87 3.38 -29.20
CA ILE A 229 -9.63 3.09 -29.93
C ILE A 229 -9.81 1.77 -30.69
N PRO A 230 -9.58 1.75 -32.01
CA PRO A 230 -9.73 0.54 -32.82
C PRO A 230 -8.64 -0.49 -32.51
N GLU A 231 -8.87 -1.76 -32.88
CA GLU A 231 -7.88 -2.84 -32.67
C GLU A 231 -6.63 -2.66 -33.55
N ASN A 232 -6.84 -2.16 -34.78
CA ASN A 232 -5.83 -1.76 -35.73
C ASN A 232 -6.32 -0.54 -36.53
N SER A 233 -5.44 0.17 -37.23
CA SER A 233 -5.81 1.28 -38.12
C SER A 233 -5.27 1.07 -39.53
N THR A 234 -6.13 1.32 -40.52
CA THR A 234 -5.75 1.26 -41.96
C THR A 234 -4.94 2.49 -42.38
N PHE A 235 -5.25 3.64 -41.76
CA PHE A 235 -4.62 4.94 -42.01
C PHE A 235 -3.74 5.37 -40.83
N ASP A 236 -2.86 6.32 -41.11
CA ASP A 236 -2.05 6.95 -40.07
C ASP A 236 -2.93 7.82 -39.17
N VAL A 237 -2.72 7.69 -37.86
CA VAL A 237 -3.41 8.48 -36.85
C VAL A 237 -2.44 9.49 -36.25
N ASN A 238 -2.90 10.72 -36.07
CA ASN A 238 -2.16 11.77 -35.37
C ASN A 238 -2.37 11.64 -33.86
N LEU A 239 -1.28 11.59 -33.10
CA LEU A 239 -1.29 11.41 -31.65
C LEU A 239 -0.40 12.45 -30.97
N ASP A 240 -0.79 12.90 -29.80
CA ASP A 240 0.10 13.64 -28.92
C ASP A 240 0.47 12.74 -27.73
N VAL A 241 1.76 12.57 -27.47
CA VAL A 241 2.28 11.57 -26.54
C VAL A 241 3.32 12.18 -25.61
N ASP A 242 3.13 11.97 -24.32
CA ASP A 242 4.10 12.32 -23.28
C ASP A 242 5.40 11.52 -23.44
N ILE A 243 6.53 12.22 -23.59
CA ILE A 243 7.83 11.58 -23.89
C ILE A 243 8.27 10.64 -22.77
N ASP A 244 8.14 11.07 -21.51
CA ASP A 244 8.64 10.34 -20.35
C ASP A 244 7.81 9.08 -20.06
N SER A 245 6.48 9.19 -20.07
CA SER A 245 5.57 8.11 -19.68
C SER A 245 4.97 7.33 -20.84
N LYS A 246 5.25 7.75 -22.09
CA LYS A 246 4.65 7.22 -23.32
C LYS A 246 3.11 7.17 -23.27
N LYS A 247 2.51 8.13 -22.56
CA LYS A 247 1.06 8.24 -22.42
C LYS A 247 0.49 9.13 -23.50
N ILE A 248 -0.55 8.67 -24.16
CA ILE A 248 -1.28 9.44 -25.16
C ILE A 248 -2.14 10.49 -24.42
N VAL A 249 -1.93 11.76 -24.77
CA VAL A 249 -2.70 12.90 -24.25
C VAL A 249 -3.71 13.42 -25.28
N ARG A 250 -3.52 13.11 -26.56
CA ARG A 250 -4.49 13.34 -27.63
C ARG A 250 -4.48 12.21 -28.65
N TYR A 251 -5.64 11.78 -29.07
CA TYR A 251 -5.85 10.82 -30.14
C TYR A 251 -6.73 11.46 -31.22
N GLY A 252 -6.17 11.64 -32.43
CA GLY A 252 -6.85 12.29 -33.54
C GLY A 252 -7.33 13.70 -33.20
N TYR A 253 -8.51 14.05 -33.72
CA TYR A 253 -9.18 15.33 -33.47
C TYR A 253 -10.24 15.23 -32.36
N ASP A 254 -10.68 14.01 -32.06
CA ASP A 254 -11.89 13.73 -31.29
C ASP A 254 -11.61 13.56 -29.80
N MET A 255 -10.48 12.92 -29.44
CA MET A 255 -10.15 12.58 -28.05
C MET A 255 -8.93 13.35 -27.57
N SER A 256 -9.10 14.11 -26.48
CA SER A 256 -8.04 14.95 -25.90
C SER A 256 -8.21 15.10 -24.40
N VAL A 257 -7.17 14.79 -23.63
CA VAL A 257 -7.13 14.98 -22.18
C VAL A 257 -7.31 16.46 -21.83
N SER A 258 -6.78 17.39 -22.65
CA SER A 258 -6.97 18.82 -22.43
C SER A 258 -8.46 19.20 -22.49
N LYS A 259 -9.18 18.74 -23.53
CA LYS A 259 -10.63 18.99 -23.68
C LYS A 259 -11.42 18.35 -22.53
N GLU A 260 -11.06 17.15 -22.09
CA GLU A 260 -11.71 16.51 -20.94
C GLU A 260 -11.57 17.33 -19.65
N VAL A 261 -10.39 17.88 -19.40
CA VAL A 261 -10.10 18.67 -18.19
C VAL A 261 -10.79 20.03 -18.27
N GLU A 262 -10.87 20.62 -19.45
CA GLU A 262 -11.60 21.87 -19.68
C GLU A 262 -13.10 21.70 -19.40
N GLN A 263 -13.73 20.64 -19.92
CA GLN A 263 -15.17 20.43 -19.78
C GLN A 263 -15.60 19.85 -18.42
N PHE A 264 -14.81 18.93 -17.86
CA PHE A 264 -15.20 18.17 -16.65
C PHE A 264 -14.29 18.40 -15.45
N GLY A 265 -13.27 19.25 -15.58
CA GLY A 265 -12.26 19.49 -14.56
C GLY A 265 -11.20 18.37 -14.47
N PRO A 266 -10.11 18.65 -13.73
CA PRO A 266 -9.03 17.68 -13.54
C PRO A 266 -9.44 16.51 -12.65
N PRO A 267 -8.86 15.30 -12.85
CA PRO A 267 -9.01 14.16 -11.96
C PRO A 267 -8.69 14.53 -10.51
N LYS A 268 -9.49 14.02 -9.58
CA LYS A 268 -9.30 14.24 -8.15
C LYS A 268 -8.38 13.15 -7.58
N PHE A 269 -7.13 13.50 -7.30
CA PHE A 269 -6.18 12.55 -6.71
C PHE A 269 -6.56 12.21 -5.28
N TRP A 270 -6.89 10.94 -5.05
CA TRP A 270 -7.37 10.39 -3.78
C TRP A 270 -6.26 9.73 -2.95
N GLY A 271 -5.11 9.42 -3.54
CA GLY A 271 -4.05 8.64 -2.89
C GLY A 271 -3.54 9.23 -1.58
N ARG A 272 -3.44 10.57 -1.47
CA ARG A 272 -3.06 11.25 -0.22
C ARG A 272 -4.04 10.94 0.92
N ASN A 273 -5.33 11.07 0.66
CA ASN A 273 -6.37 10.88 1.67
C ASN A 273 -6.46 9.41 2.09
N LEU A 274 -6.27 8.47 1.15
CA LEU A 274 -6.17 7.05 1.52
C LEU A 274 -5.00 6.81 2.47
N TRP A 275 -3.81 7.29 2.14
CA TRP A 275 -2.63 7.09 2.99
C TRP A 275 -2.80 7.69 4.39
N LEU A 276 -3.32 8.92 4.47
CA LEU A 276 -3.59 9.56 5.76
C LEU A 276 -4.69 8.84 6.54
N PHE A 277 -5.70 8.29 5.87
CA PHE A 277 -6.73 7.47 6.52
C PHE A 277 -6.15 6.18 7.10
N LEU A 278 -5.37 5.42 6.31
CA LEU A 278 -4.77 4.16 6.77
C LEU A 278 -3.80 4.37 7.94
N VAL A 279 -2.95 5.39 7.85
CA VAL A 279 -2.02 5.76 8.93
C VAL A 279 -2.79 6.27 10.16
N GLY A 280 -3.83 7.07 9.96
CA GLY A 280 -4.69 7.55 11.04
C GLY A 280 -5.39 6.41 11.78
N MET A 281 -5.92 5.42 11.06
CA MET A 281 -6.50 4.20 11.64
C MET A 281 -5.49 3.43 12.49
N PHE A 282 -4.25 3.29 12.00
CA PHE A 282 -3.18 2.66 12.77
C PHE A 282 -2.88 3.43 14.08
N TYR A 283 -2.77 4.76 14.01
CA TYR A 283 -2.55 5.56 15.22
C TYR A 283 -3.73 5.55 16.18
N LEU A 284 -4.97 5.56 15.68
CA LEU A 284 -6.14 5.41 16.53
C LEU A 284 -6.14 4.09 17.28
N TYR A 285 -5.79 3.00 16.60
CA TYR A 285 -5.66 1.70 17.24
C TYR A 285 -4.55 1.72 18.30
N ALA A 286 -3.37 2.26 17.97
CA ALA A 286 -2.24 2.34 18.91
C ALA A 286 -2.56 3.20 20.14
N VAL A 287 -3.16 4.39 19.95
CA VAL A 287 -3.58 5.27 21.04
C VAL A 287 -4.70 4.64 21.86
N ASN A 288 -5.70 4.03 21.23
CA ASN A 288 -6.76 3.32 21.96
C ASN A 288 -6.21 2.19 22.83
N TYR A 289 -5.25 1.42 22.30
CA TYR A 289 -4.60 0.34 23.01
C TYR A 289 -3.76 0.84 24.20
N GLN A 290 -2.92 1.87 24.00
CA GLN A 290 -2.03 2.39 25.04
C GLN A 290 -2.76 3.22 26.09
N ALA A 291 -3.62 4.14 25.65
CA ALA A 291 -4.32 5.08 26.52
C ALA A 291 -5.60 4.50 27.13
N LYS A 292 -6.03 3.28 26.76
CA LYS A 292 -7.30 2.67 27.21
C LYS A 292 -8.44 3.68 27.19
N VAL A 293 -8.71 4.21 26.00
CA VAL A 293 -9.67 5.32 25.81
C VAL A 293 -11.04 5.01 26.41
N SER A 294 -11.48 3.75 26.35
CA SER A 294 -12.72 3.28 26.98
C SER A 294 -12.74 3.49 28.50
N ASP A 295 -11.69 3.05 29.20
CA ASP A 295 -11.56 3.18 30.66
C ASP A 295 -11.45 4.66 31.04
N ASN A 296 -10.69 5.44 30.28
CA ASN A 296 -10.59 6.90 30.45
C ASN A 296 -11.93 7.62 30.27
N PHE A 297 -12.71 7.22 29.27
CA PHE A 297 -14.04 7.79 29.03
C PHE A 297 -15.01 7.41 30.14
N SER A 298 -15.04 6.14 30.55
CA SER A 298 -15.87 5.64 31.64
C SER A 298 -15.51 6.35 32.96
N PHE A 299 -14.23 6.48 33.29
CA PHE A 299 -13.76 7.20 34.47
C PHE A 299 -14.24 8.66 34.49
N VAL A 300 -14.06 9.41 33.40
CA VAL A 300 -14.51 10.81 33.31
C VAL A 300 -16.03 10.91 33.42
N TYR A 301 -16.76 10.00 32.77
CA TYR A 301 -18.22 9.96 32.83
C TYR A 301 -18.71 9.76 34.26
N HIS A 302 -18.19 8.75 34.96
CA HIS A 302 -18.61 8.45 36.33
C HIS A 302 -18.18 9.53 37.32
N GLN A 303 -17.01 10.14 37.10
CA GLN A 303 -16.56 11.25 37.93
C GLN A 303 -17.43 12.50 37.75
N TYR A 304 -17.82 12.81 36.52
CA TYR A 304 -18.68 13.96 36.22
C TYR A 304 -20.09 13.78 36.80
N ASN A 305 -20.62 12.55 36.76
CA ASN A 305 -21.94 12.24 37.29
C ASN A 305 -21.97 12.01 38.82
N HIS A 306 -20.82 12.11 39.49
CA HIS A 306 -20.66 11.86 40.93
C HIS A 306 -21.21 10.49 41.39
N ASP A 307 -21.18 9.48 40.51
CA ASP A 307 -21.75 8.17 40.79
C ASP A 307 -20.70 7.09 41.07
N SER A 308 -19.40 7.44 41.03
CA SER A 308 -18.30 6.56 41.43
C SER A 308 -18.14 6.50 42.96
N LYS A 309 -17.93 5.30 43.48
CA LYS A 309 -17.60 5.05 44.90
C LYS A 309 -16.15 4.60 45.02
N ARG A 310 -15.52 4.97 46.14
CA ARG A 310 -14.22 4.43 46.54
C ARG A 310 -14.44 3.29 47.54
N TRP A 311 -13.89 2.13 47.25
CA TRP A 311 -14.00 0.94 48.09
C TRP A 311 -12.64 0.51 48.62
N PHE A 312 -12.61 0.04 49.86
CA PHE A 312 -11.45 -0.54 50.49
C PHE A 312 -11.81 -1.91 51.05
N PHE A 313 -11.09 -2.95 50.62
CA PHE A 313 -11.29 -4.31 51.08
C PHE A 313 -10.01 -4.87 51.65
N ASP A 314 -10.11 -5.33 52.89
CA ASP A 314 -9.11 -6.11 53.62
C ASP A 314 -9.43 -7.62 53.61
N ASP A 315 -10.65 -7.97 53.18
CA ASP A 315 -11.21 -9.32 53.23
C ASP A 315 -11.90 -9.66 51.89
N PRO A 316 -11.50 -10.77 51.22
CA PRO A 316 -12.12 -11.24 49.98
C PRO A 316 -13.63 -11.49 50.07
N SER A 317 -14.16 -11.93 51.22
CA SER A 317 -15.58 -12.25 51.36
C SER A 317 -16.46 -10.99 51.27
N LYS A 318 -16.01 -9.89 51.88
CA LYS A 318 -16.68 -8.58 51.79
C LYS A 318 -16.68 -8.04 50.36
N LEU A 319 -15.64 -8.34 49.60
CA LEU A 319 -15.54 -7.97 48.19
C LEU A 319 -16.60 -8.74 47.37
N VAL A 320 -16.66 -10.06 47.50
CA VAL A 320 -17.52 -10.91 46.66
C VAL A 320 -19.01 -10.56 46.81
N THR A 321 -19.44 -10.08 47.98
CA THR A 321 -20.83 -9.68 48.24
C THR A 321 -21.11 -8.19 48.04
N SER A 322 -20.12 -7.42 47.58
CA SER A 322 -20.28 -5.96 47.43
C SER A 322 -20.90 -5.59 46.09
N ASP A 323 -21.69 -4.51 46.09
CA ASP A 323 -22.34 -3.95 44.89
C ASP A 323 -21.38 -2.98 44.16
N ILE A 324 -20.24 -3.52 43.71
CA ILE A 324 -19.25 -2.78 42.93
C ILE A 324 -19.71 -2.68 41.49
N LYS A 325 -19.61 -1.49 40.92
CA LYS A 325 -19.89 -1.30 39.49
C LYS A 325 -18.66 -0.83 38.73
N SER A 326 -18.68 -1.05 37.42
CA SER A 326 -17.78 -0.34 36.50
C SER A 326 -17.89 1.16 36.77
N GLY A 327 -16.76 1.85 36.87
CA GLY A 327 -16.71 3.25 37.30
C GLY A 327 -16.15 3.48 38.70
N ASP A 328 -16.20 2.47 39.57
CA ASP A 328 -15.72 2.58 40.94
C ASP A 328 -14.19 2.51 41.04
N VAL A 329 -13.63 2.99 42.15
CA VAL A 329 -12.21 2.86 42.47
C VAL A 329 -12.06 1.91 43.65
N VAL A 330 -11.28 0.86 43.47
CA VAL A 330 -11.13 -0.19 44.49
C VAL A 330 -9.68 -0.24 44.95
N LYS A 331 -9.49 -0.42 46.27
CA LYS A 331 -8.22 -0.75 46.89
C LYS A 331 -8.35 -2.07 47.66
N LEU A 332 -7.66 -3.08 47.18
CA LEU A 332 -7.57 -4.41 47.75
C LEU A 332 -6.28 -4.53 48.57
N ASN A 333 -6.39 -5.06 49.78
CA ASN A 333 -5.26 -5.38 50.64
C ASN A 333 -5.52 -6.68 51.39
N PHE A 334 -5.39 -7.80 50.69
CA PHE A 334 -5.66 -9.12 51.26
C PHE A 334 -4.38 -9.74 51.83
N LEU A 335 -4.54 -10.37 53.00
CA LEU A 335 -3.50 -11.14 53.68
C LEU A 335 -3.86 -12.63 53.60
N ASP A 336 -2.84 -13.49 53.43
CA ASP A 336 -2.98 -14.95 53.44
C ASP A 336 -4.04 -15.52 52.49
N VAL A 337 -3.96 -15.16 51.20
CA VAL A 337 -4.86 -15.68 50.17
C VAL A 337 -4.11 -16.59 49.20
N SER A 338 -4.78 -17.67 48.77
CA SER A 338 -4.27 -18.54 47.71
C SER A 338 -4.62 -17.95 46.35
N LEU A 339 -3.62 -17.86 45.47
CA LEU A 339 -3.78 -17.27 44.14
C LEU A 339 -3.22 -18.22 43.09
N ALA A 340 -4.05 -18.57 42.11
CA ALA A 340 -3.67 -19.36 40.96
C ALA A 340 -3.63 -18.48 39.71
N CYS A 341 -2.47 -18.39 39.05
CA CYS A 341 -2.35 -17.63 37.81
C CYS A 341 -2.90 -18.43 36.62
N GLU A 342 -3.97 -17.95 35.99
CA GLU A 342 -4.61 -18.60 34.84
C GLU A 342 -3.96 -18.18 33.52
N VAL A 343 -3.54 -16.91 33.43
CA VAL A 343 -2.93 -16.35 32.21
C VAL A 343 -1.58 -15.73 32.53
N PRO A 344 -0.47 -16.50 32.44
CA PRO A 344 0.87 -15.99 32.69
C PRO A 344 1.39 -15.15 31.51
N VAL A 345 2.24 -14.16 31.81
CA VAL A 345 2.95 -13.40 30.76
C VAL A 345 4.09 -14.24 30.20
N LYS A 346 4.16 -14.32 28.87
CA LYS A 346 5.20 -15.09 28.17
C LYS A 346 6.60 -14.68 28.67
N ASN A 347 7.38 -15.67 29.11
CA ASN A 347 8.75 -15.55 29.63
C ASN A 347 8.90 -14.77 30.95
N GLN A 348 7.82 -14.54 31.72
CA GLN A 348 7.88 -13.86 33.02
C GLN A 348 6.96 -14.54 34.04
N ALA A 349 7.48 -15.55 34.74
CA ALA A 349 6.71 -16.41 35.65
C ALA A 349 6.11 -15.68 36.87
N ASN A 350 6.63 -14.51 37.23
CA ASN A 350 6.14 -13.67 38.32
C ASN A 350 5.05 -12.67 37.90
N ARG A 351 4.54 -12.76 36.67
CA ARG A 351 3.61 -11.79 36.09
C ARG A 351 2.38 -12.48 35.55
N CYS A 352 1.21 -12.04 36.02
CA CYS A 352 -0.07 -12.65 35.70
C CYS A 352 -1.08 -11.62 35.18
N ILE A 353 -1.82 -11.97 34.13
CA ILE A 353 -2.86 -11.11 33.53
C ILE A 353 -4.22 -11.37 34.21
N GLN A 354 -4.51 -12.64 34.51
CA GLN A 354 -5.73 -13.09 35.15
C GLN A 354 -5.41 -14.19 36.16
N SER A 355 -5.94 -14.05 37.37
CA SER A 355 -5.76 -15.02 38.47
C SER A 355 -7.08 -15.38 39.12
N LEU A 356 -7.21 -16.64 39.50
CA LEU A 356 -8.23 -17.09 40.43
C LEU A 356 -7.74 -16.84 41.85
N ILE A 357 -8.53 -16.10 42.62
CA ILE A 357 -8.29 -15.85 44.04
C ILE A 357 -9.20 -16.81 44.82
N HIS A 358 -8.62 -17.57 45.74
CA HIS A 358 -9.36 -18.44 46.64
C HIS A 358 -8.99 -18.14 48.10
N SER A 359 -10.01 -17.81 48.90
CA SER A 359 -9.86 -17.46 50.30
C SER A 359 -10.05 -18.69 51.19
N ALA A 360 -8.98 -19.13 51.84
CA ALA A 360 -9.00 -20.31 52.72
C ALA A 360 -9.87 -20.12 53.97
N THR A 361 -10.14 -18.88 54.37
CA THR A 361 -10.95 -18.55 55.56
C THR A 361 -12.44 -18.53 55.28
N THR A 362 -12.85 -18.33 54.03
CA THR A 362 -14.25 -18.07 53.67
C THR A 362 -14.78 -18.99 52.56
N ASP A 363 -13.93 -19.87 52.01
CA ASP A 363 -14.26 -20.80 50.91
C ASP A 363 -14.87 -20.10 49.68
N THR A 364 -14.49 -18.84 49.46
CA THR A 364 -14.95 -18.03 48.32
C THR A 364 -13.86 -17.93 47.26
N SER A 365 -14.25 -18.09 45.99
CA SER A 365 -13.35 -17.91 44.85
C SER A 365 -13.92 -16.94 43.81
N PHE A 366 -13.06 -16.11 43.22
CA PHE A 366 -13.42 -15.22 42.10
C PHE A 366 -12.22 -14.94 41.20
N HIS A 367 -12.47 -14.56 39.95
CA HIS A 367 -11.42 -14.20 39.00
C HIS A 367 -11.05 -12.72 39.14
N LEU A 368 -9.76 -12.44 39.23
CA LEU A 368 -9.18 -11.10 39.23
C LEU A 368 -8.36 -10.89 37.96
N ALA A 369 -8.73 -9.89 37.15
CA ALA A 369 -8.05 -9.56 35.90
C ALA A 369 -7.48 -8.14 35.94
N SER A 370 -6.31 -7.93 35.30
CA SER A 370 -5.76 -6.59 35.07
C SER A 370 -6.05 -6.11 33.65
N SER A 371 -6.62 -4.92 33.50
CA SER A 371 -6.95 -4.40 32.16
C SER A 371 -5.74 -3.82 31.42
N THR A 372 -4.71 -3.34 32.12
CA THR A 372 -3.62 -2.53 31.53
C THR A 372 -2.26 -3.18 31.50
N ARG A 373 -1.96 -4.09 32.43
CA ARG A 373 -0.70 -4.82 32.48
C ARG A 373 -0.94 -6.21 33.09
N TYR A 374 0.03 -6.69 33.84
CA TYR A 374 0.00 -7.86 34.69
C TYR A 374 0.20 -7.37 36.12
N PHE A 375 -0.26 -8.13 37.11
CA PHE A 375 0.16 -7.94 38.50
C PHE A 375 1.40 -8.79 38.77
N VAL A 376 2.27 -8.30 39.65
CA VAL A 376 3.47 -9.00 40.10
C VAL A 376 3.10 -9.85 41.30
N LEU A 377 3.40 -11.14 41.21
CA LEU A 377 3.20 -12.09 42.30
C LEU A 377 4.40 -12.06 43.24
N HIS A 378 4.23 -11.49 44.43
CA HIS A 378 5.24 -11.54 45.49
C HIS A 378 5.07 -12.83 46.30
N GLY A 379 6.13 -13.64 46.42
CA GLY A 379 6.13 -14.88 47.22
C GLY A 379 6.47 -16.18 46.50
N ILE A 380 6.87 -16.13 45.21
CA ILE A 380 7.29 -17.34 44.48
C ILE A 380 8.69 -17.77 44.96
N ASN A 381 8.76 -18.77 45.83
CA ASN A 381 10.01 -19.48 46.09
C ASN A 381 10.31 -20.42 44.91
N GLU A 382 11.32 -20.11 44.11
CA GLU A 382 11.87 -21.04 43.11
C GLU A 382 12.51 -22.24 43.82
N LYS A 383 11.76 -23.33 44.02
CA LYS A 383 12.35 -24.66 44.09
C LYS A 383 12.27 -25.30 42.71
N ILE A 384 13.25 -24.97 41.86
CA ILE A 384 13.54 -25.78 40.68
C ILE A 384 14.33 -27.00 41.18
N SER A 385 13.63 -28.09 41.49
CA SER A 385 14.28 -29.39 41.62
C SER A 385 14.65 -29.88 40.23
N SER A 386 15.91 -29.69 39.85
CA SER A 386 16.53 -30.37 38.73
C SER A 386 16.60 -31.87 39.03
N GLN A 387 15.70 -32.66 38.45
CA GLN A 387 16.00 -34.05 38.12
C GLN A 387 15.61 -34.35 36.68
N SER A 388 16.51 -35.12 36.08
CA SER A 388 16.78 -35.34 34.68
C SER A 388 15.73 -36.18 33.95
N GLY A 389 15.53 -35.84 32.68
CA GLY A 389 15.44 -36.81 31.58
C GLY A 389 14.11 -37.51 31.39
N GLU A 390 13.25 -36.95 30.55
CA GLU A 390 12.66 -37.64 29.38
C GLU A 390 11.83 -36.66 28.54
N SER A 391 11.89 -36.86 27.23
CA SER A 391 11.22 -36.07 26.20
C SER A 391 9.72 -36.33 26.19
N VAL A 392 8.90 -35.32 26.53
CA VAL A 392 7.45 -35.30 26.29
C VAL A 392 7.03 -33.86 25.94
N ASP A 393 6.08 -33.77 25.00
CA ASP A 393 5.47 -32.58 24.38
C ASP A 393 5.42 -31.30 25.25
N GLN A 394 5.88 -30.19 24.68
CA GLN A 394 5.74 -28.84 25.25
C GLN A 394 4.33 -28.28 25.02
N GLN A 395 3.37 -28.81 25.76
CA GLN A 395 2.14 -28.08 26.12
C GLN A 395 1.76 -28.48 27.56
N SER A 396 2.58 -28.07 28.51
CA SER A 396 2.33 -28.25 29.94
C SER A 396 1.80 -26.95 30.53
N ASP A 397 0.52 -27.01 30.90
CA ASP A 397 -0.14 -26.12 31.86
C ASP A 397 0.74 -25.98 33.10
N LYS A 398 1.35 -24.81 33.26
CA LYS A 398 2.00 -24.43 34.52
C LYS A 398 1.06 -23.48 35.26
N ASN A 399 0.04 -24.06 35.88
CA ASN A 399 -0.71 -23.36 36.93
C ASN A 399 0.18 -23.30 38.16
N PHE A 400 0.61 -22.09 38.53
CA PHE A 400 1.39 -21.85 39.73
C PHE A 400 0.44 -21.66 40.91
N HIS A 401 0.55 -22.54 41.90
CA HIS A 401 -0.11 -22.40 43.21
C HIS A 401 0.87 -21.81 44.22
N VAL A 402 0.46 -20.76 44.92
CA VAL A 402 1.20 -20.19 46.04
C VAL A 402 0.23 -20.02 47.20
N ASP A 403 0.55 -20.64 48.33
CA ASP A 403 -0.40 -20.81 49.44
C ASP A 403 -0.49 -19.60 50.38
N HIS A 404 0.45 -18.65 50.30
CA HIS A 404 0.45 -17.45 51.15
C HIS A 404 1.00 -16.22 50.40
N ILE A 405 0.12 -15.43 49.77
CA ILE A 405 0.47 -14.18 49.10
C ILE A 405 -0.27 -13.00 49.73
N VAL A 406 0.43 -11.87 49.87
CA VAL A 406 -0.18 -10.56 50.12
C VAL A 406 -0.59 -9.94 48.78
N VAL A 407 -1.87 -9.70 48.59
CA VAL A 407 -2.41 -9.05 47.39
C VAL A 407 -2.72 -7.59 47.71
N THR A 408 -1.85 -6.69 47.29
CA THR A 408 -2.10 -5.24 47.36
C THR A 408 -2.33 -4.70 45.95
N MET A 409 -3.54 -4.20 45.68
CA MET A 409 -3.87 -3.62 44.38
C MET A 409 -4.79 -2.41 44.54
N SER A 410 -4.55 -1.36 43.77
CA SER A 410 -5.46 -0.24 43.65
C SER A 410 -5.67 0.13 42.20
N GLY A 411 -6.90 0.52 41.86
CA GLY A 411 -7.19 0.92 40.49
C GLY A 411 -8.67 1.17 40.23
N PHE A 412 -8.93 1.54 38.99
CA PHE A 412 -10.27 1.77 38.46
C PHE A 412 -10.91 0.44 38.06
N VAL A 413 -12.18 0.23 38.43
CA VAL A 413 -12.94 -0.96 38.02
C VAL A 413 -13.40 -0.77 36.58
N SER A 414 -12.73 -1.47 35.65
CA SER A 414 -13.08 -1.39 34.23
C SER A 414 -14.30 -2.27 33.91
N ASN A 415 -14.38 -3.46 34.51
CA ASN A 415 -15.53 -4.36 34.37
C ASN A 415 -15.74 -5.20 35.63
N VAL A 416 -16.99 -5.56 35.90
CA VAL A 416 -17.39 -6.52 36.94
C VAL A 416 -18.48 -7.41 36.35
N ASP A 417 -18.29 -8.71 36.50
CA ASP A 417 -19.29 -9.72 36.17
C ASP A 417 -19.79 -10.38 37.47
N TYR A 418 -21.10 -10.62 37.53
CA TYR A 418 -21.76 -11.25 38.67
C TYR A 418 -22.27 -12.64 38.29
N ASP A 419 -22.18 -13.58 39.22
CA ASP A 419 -22.86 -14.87 39.11
C ASP A 419 -24.36 -14.73 39.39
N THR A 420 -25.12 -15.78 39.12
CA THR A 420 -26.57 -15.91 39.38
C THR A 420 -26.95 -15.54 40.83
N ASN A 421 -26.07 -15.81 41.79
CA ASN A 421 -26.24 -15.47 43.20
C ASN A 421 -25.87 -14.02 43.56
N HIS A 422 -25.64 -13.15 42.57
CA HIS A 422 -25.23 -11.75 42.74
C HIS A 422 -23.89 -11.59 43.47
N THR A 423 -23.06 -12.64 43.45
CA THR A 423 -21.68 -12.63 43.91
C THR A 423 -20.74 -12.29 42.76
N ILE A 424 -19.68 -11.53 43.01
CA ILE A 424 -18.70 -11.18 41.97
C ILE A 424 -18.02 -12.46 41.46
N SER A 425 -18.17 -12.74 40.16
CA SER A 425 -17.50 -13.85 39.49
C SER A 425 -16.18 -13.41 38.87
N THR A 426 -16.16 -12.23 38.25
CA THR A 426 -14.95 -11.64 37.64
C THR A 426 -14.85 -10.16 37.95
N LEU A 427 -13.68 -9.72 38.43
CA LEU A 427 -13.36 -8.33 38.70
C LEU A 427 -12.16 -7.91 37.84
N THR A 428 -12.37 -6.95 36.95
CA THR A 428 -11.30 -6.39 36.10
C THR A 428 -10.91 -5.00 36.59
N ILE A 429 -9.64 -4.83 36.97
CA ILE A 429 -9.12 -3.57 37.51
C ILE A 429 -8.02 -3.01 36.60
N ASN A 430 -8.16 -1.74 36.26
CA ASN A 430 -7.13 -0.94 35.61
C ASN A 430 -6.21 -0.31 36.66
N THR A 431 -4.96 -0.76 36.70
CA THR A 431 -3.96 -0.37 37.71
C THR A 431 -3.05 0.77 37.25
N GLN A 432 -3.40 1.50 36.19
CA GLN A 432 -2.61 2.67 35.78
C GLN A 432 -2.55 3.70 36.91
N GLU A 433 -1.35 4.26 37.15
CA GLU A 433 -1.09 5.24 38.22
C GLU A 433 -2.05 6.44 38.18
N LEU A 434 -2.53 6.79 36.99
CA LEU A 434 -3.47 7.88 36.77
C LEU A 434 -4.83 7.70 37.46
N TYR A 435 -5.20 6.47 37.83
CA TYR A 435 -6.41 6.18 38.61
C TYR A 435 -6.15 6.00 40.12
N GLN A 436 -4.88 6.00 40.56
CA GLN A 436 -4.51 5.69 41.94
C GLN A 436 -4.30 6.92 42.83
N LYS A 437 -3.97 8.08 42.24
CA LYS A 437 -3.78 9.36 42.95
C LYS A 437 -5.07 10.16 43.02
N ASP A 438 -5.04 11.28 43.75
CA ASP A 438 -6.23 12.10 43.94
C ASP A 438 -6.81 12.60 42.61
N ILE A 439 -8.13 12.48 42.51
CA ILE A 439 -8.87 12.61 41.24
C ILE A 439 -8.69 14.01 40.62
N SER A 440 -8.52 15.04 41.45
CA SER A 440 -8.28 16.42 41.01
C SER A 440 -6.99 16.60 40.21
N GLU A 441 -5.95 15.83 40.50
CA GLU A 441 -4.64 15.98 39.85
C GLU A 441 -4.57 15.30 38.47
N ASN A 442 -5.38 14.25 38.26
CA ASN A 442 -5.29 13.40 37.05
C ASN A 442 -6.44 13.58 36.05
N LEU A 443 -7.51 14.32 36.39
CA LEU A 443 -8.64 14.55 35.49
C LEU A 443 -8.25 15.33 34.23
N LEU A 444 -7.49 16.42 34.38
CA LEU A 444 -7.04 17.26 33.26
C LEU A 444 -6.20 16.44 32.26
N PRO A 445 -5.20 15.65 32.71
CA PRO A 445 -4.53 14.69 31.85
C PRO A 445 -5.52 13.81 31.06
N ILE A 446 -6.44 13.12 31.74
CA ILE A 446 -7.36 12.18 31.07
C ILE A 446 -8.20 12.90 29.99
N CYS A 447 -8.69 14.10 30.29
CA CYS A 447 -9.42 14.93 29.32
C CYS A 447 -8.57 15.30 28.10
N VAL A 448 -7.29 15.63 28.29
CA VAL A 448 -6.37 15.94 27.18
C VAL A 448 -6.10 14.71 26.31
N ASN A 449 -5.94 13.51 26.90
CA ASN A 449 -5.83 12.25 26.15
C ASN A 449 -7.06 11.99 25.28
N LEU A 450 -8.26 12.13 25.85
CA LEU A 450 -9.52 11.96 25.14
C LEU A 450 -9.68 12.99 24.02
N LEU A 451 -9.32 14.26 24.27
CA LEU A 451 -9.35 15.31 23.25
C LEU A 451 -8.42 14.99 22.08
N LEU A 452 -7.18 14.55 22.36
CA LEU A 452 -6.24 14.17 21.31
C LEU A 452 -6.78 12.99 20.49
N PHE A 453 -7.34 11.98 21.16
CA PHE A 453 -7.97 10.85 20.48
C PHE A 453 -9.12 11.30 19.57
N LEU A 454 -10.01 12.17 20.05
CA LEU A 454 -11.12 12.71 19.26
C LEU A 454 -10.63 13.54 18.07
N LEU A 455 -9.57 14.33 18.23
CA LEU A 455 -8.96 15.08 17.13
C LEU A 455 -8.38 14.14 16.07
N LEU A 456 -7.62 13.12 16.49
CA LEU A 456 -7.08 12.10 15.59
C LEU A 456 -8.20 11.34 14.86
N ALA A 457 -9.27 11.00 15.58
CA ALA A 457 -10.43 10.30 15.03
C ALA A 457 -11.12 11.16 13.97
N SER A 458 -11.38 12.42 14.29
CA SER A 458 -12.00 13.40 13.40
C SER A 458 -11.20 13.60 12.11
N VAL A 459 -9.88 13.77 12.22
CA VAL A 459 -8.99 13.92 11.05
C VAL A 459 -8.96 12.64 10.20
N THR A 460 -8.95 11.48 10.84
CA THR A 460 -8.97 10.18 10.15
C THR A 460 -10.26 10.01 9.37
N ILE A 461 -11.42 10.20 10.02
CA ILE A 461 -12.74 10.12 9.40
C ILE A 461 -12.86 11.12 8.24
N PHE A 462 -12.44 12.37 8.42
CA PHE A 462 -12.45 13.36 7.36
C PHE A 462 -11.65 12.90 6.13
N ASN A 463 -10.47 12.32 6.34
CA ASN A 463 -9.66 11.77 5.24
C ASN A 463 -10.34 10.57 4.56
N GLY A 464 -11.01 9.71 5.32
CA GLY A 464 -11.83 8.61 4.79
C GLY A 464 -12.96 9.11 3.90
N ILE A 465 -13.74 10.10 4.37
CA ILE A 465 -14.83 10.73 3.61
C ILE A 465 -14.28 11.38 2.34
N MET A 466 -13.21 12.16 2.44
CA MET A 466 -12.60 12.82 1.28
C MET A 466 -12.05 11.83 0.25
N PHE A 467 -11.52 10.69 0.70
CA PHE A 467 -11.11 9.60 -0.19
C PHE A 467 -12.31 9.06 -1.00
N LEU A 468 -13.43 8.74 -0.33
CA LEU A 468 -14.64 8.22 -0.98
C LEU A 468 -15.24 9.25 -1.95
N LEU A 469 -15.39 10.51 -1.53
CA LEU A 469 -15.93 11.58 -2.38
C LEU A 469 -15.12 11.75 -3.66
N LYS A 470 -13.78 11.74 -3.56
CA LYS A 470 -12.91 11.84 -4.74
C LYS A 470 -13.02 10.63 -5.67
N LEU A 471 -13.20 9.42 -5.14
CA LEU A 471 -13.46 8.23 -5.96
C LEU A 471 -14.79 8.36 -6.72
N ILE A 472 -15.86 8.78 -6.04
CA ILE A 472 -17.17 8.99 -6.65
C ILE A 472 -17.09 10.06 -7.74
N GLN A 473 -16.47 11.21 -7.45
CA GLN A 473 -16.29 12.30 -8.42
C GLN A 473 -15.53 11.83 -9.67
N ASN A 474 -14.46 11.03 -9.51
CA ASN A 474 -13.72 10.50 -10.65
C ASN A 474 -14.54 9.48 -11.46
N ARG A 475 -15.35 8.64 -10.81
CA ARG A 475 -16.26 7.71 -11.52
C ARG A 475 -17.30 8.49 -12.33
N LEU A 476 -17.92 9.50 -11.73
CA LEU A 476 -18.89 10.37 -12.42
C LEU A 476 -18.25 11.11 -13.59
N ARG A 477 -17.07 11.70 -13.39
CA ARG A 477 -16.27 12.35 -14.45
C ARG A 477 -16.02 11.37 -15.61
N ASN A 478 -15.54 10.17 -15.32
CA ASN A 478 -15.24 9.17 -16.35
C ASN A 478 -16.49 8.74 -17.12
N ASN A 479 -17.64 8.61 -16.45
CA ASN A 479 -18.89 8.29 -17.12
C ASN A 479 -19.35 9.42 -18.05
N ARG A 480 -19.19 10.68 -17.64
CA ARG A 480 -19.50 11.84 -18.50
C ARG A 480 -18.58 11.90 -19.73
N ILE A 481 -17.29 11.64 -19.56
CA ILE A 481 -16.34 11.59 -20.67
C ILE A 481 -16.70 10.47 -21.66
N LYS A 482 -17.05 9.27 -21.17
CA LYS A 482 -17.49 8.18 -22.04
C LYS A 482 -18.75 8.55 -22.84
N LYS A 483 -19.72 9.22 -22.21
CA LYS A 483 -20.92 9.70 -22.90
C LYS A 483 -20.59 10.76 -23.97
N LEU A 484 -19.67 11.68 -23.68
CA LEU A 484 -19.22 12.67 -24.65
C LEU A 484 -18.69 12.01 -25.92
N TYR A 485 -17.80 11.02 -25.78
CA TYR A 485 -17.22 10.34 -26.93
C TYR A 485 -18.20 9.40 -27.63
N ALA A 486 -19.09 8.74 -26.91
CA ALA A 486 -20.14 7.93 -27.54
C ALA A 486 -21.06 8.77 -28.44
N ASN A 487 -21.37 10.01 -28.04
CA ASN A 487 -22.24 10.90 -28.80
C ASN A 487 -21.51 11.64 -29.95
N GLY A 488 -20.18 11.66 -29.94
CA GLY A 488 -19.36 12.35 -30.95
C GLY A 488 -18.92 11.47 -32.12
N ILE A 489 -19.29 10.18 -32.14
CA ILE A 489 -18.94 9.23 -33.22
C ILE A 489 -20.16 9.04 -34.16
N ILE A 490 -20.92 10.11 -34.42
CA ILE A 490 -21.99 10.13 -35.44
C ILE A 490 -21.43 10.69 -36.74
#